data_AF-A0AA40K590-F1
#
_entry.id   AF-A0AA40K590-F1
#
_cell.length_a   1.000
_cell.length_b   1.000
_cell.length_c   1.000
_cell.angle_alpha   90.00
_cell.angle_beta   90.00
_cell.angle_gamma   90.00
#
_symmetry.space_group_name_H-M   'P 1'
#
loop_
_entity.id
_entity.type
_entity.pdbx_description
1 polymer ?
#
loop_
_entity_poly.entity_id
_entity_poly.type
_entity_poly.pdbx_seq_one_letter_code
_entity_poly.pdbx_strand_id
1 'polypeptide(L)'
;MNDANTFAQAQQRLAARRQAREAEVAAQLAVQRSESKLRARIEATQSPLLRRVGSSTLSLWDTISSREGTRPAFRVGQVDAELLDEELVELLRGQVGEALRYIGGVAGQGGRSLNDDWQAEILLALRAVLFKLTIWDHDATYGAALQNLKYTDARHNGAVLVAPSRAQKSLYGLITVGGKYAWTKWENWLLDQDDGYDQPSPEVQRLSRWTSTISTAHTAAGFASFVAFLLHGRYRTLLDRVLRMRLAPPTSQVSREVSFEYLNRQLVWHAFTEFLLFMLPLVGINRWRRWLTRWWRKTKQIMHTPGEGSDEEKKGEYAFLPERTCAICYQDQNSAATESDLLAAAASTGTVGSAQTDITNPYETIPCGCIYCFVCLATRIEREEGEGWTCLRCGEHVKECKPWNGDVVEPPKKSSASKTVVFADDVKEVSGGGNEGSKLCAELTRGGGGALEEETTVDAPPGSSDDSDSGSEDYEAEEDELGDDLM
;
A
#
# COMPACT_ATOMS: atom_id res chain seq x y z
N MET A 1 3.62 -10.64 -55.70
CA MET A 1 2.48 -11.49 -55.27
C MET A 1 1.93 -11.15 -53.88
N ASN A 2 2.54 -10.27 -53.08
CA ASN A 2 2.07 -9.97 -51.71
C ASN A 2 0.99 -8.86 -51.62
N ASP A 3 0.90 -7.93 -52.57
CA ASP A 3 -0.04 -6.79 -52.46
C ASP A 3 -1.51 -7.16 -52.70
N ALA A 4 -1.77 -8.18 -53.53
CA ALA A 4 -3.12 -8.66 -53.81
C ALA A 4 -3.79 -9.29 -52.58
N ASN A 5 -3.01 -9.96 -51.72
CA ASN A 5 -3.51 -10.55 -50.47
C ASN A 5 -3.85 -9.47 -49.44
N THR A 6 -3.06 -8.39 -49.36
CA THR A 6 -3.32 -7.28 -48.43
C THR A 6 -4.59 -6.50 -48.82
N PHE A 7 -4.82 -6.29 -50.12
CA PHE A 7 -6.03 -5.64 -50.60
C PHE A 7 -7.28 -6.50 -50.37
N ALA A 8 -7.21 -7.81 -50.64
CA ALA A 8 -8.30 -8.74 -50.38
C ALA A 8 -8.65 -8.81 -48.89
N GLN A 9 -7.65 -8.84 -48.00
CA GLN A 9 -7.85 -8.79 -46.55
C GLN A 9 -8.47 -7.45 -46.10
N ALA A 10 -8.07 -6.33 -46.71
CA ALA A 10 -8.67 -5.03 -46.42
C ALA A 10 -10.14 -4.96 -46.85
N GLN A 11 -10.48 -5.52 -48.02
CA GLN A 11 -11.87 -5.63 -48.49
C GLN A 11 -12.71 -6.52 -47.57
N GLN A 12 -12.17 -7.65 -47.10
CA GLN A 12 -12.84 -8.52 -46.14
C GLN A 12 -13.13 -7.80 -44.82
N ARG A 13 -12.18 -7.02 -44.28
CA ARG A 13 -12.39 -6.20 -43.08
C ARG A 13 -13.47 -5.15 -43.28
N LEU A 14 -13.53 -4.52 -44.47
CA LEU A 14 -14.57 -3.54 -44.80
C LEU A 14 -15.95 -4.20 -44.95
N ALA A 15 -16.03 -5.39 -45.55
CA ALA A 15 -17.25 -6.16 -45.66
C ALA A 15 -17.77 -6.59 -44.28
N ALA A 16 -16.89 -7.11 -43.41
CA ALA A 16 -17.23 -7.45 -42.03
C ALA A 16 -17.74 -6.23 -41.23
N ARG A 17 -17.14 -5.05 -41.40
CA ARG A 17 -17.62 -3.80 -40.77
C ARG A 17 -18.96 -3.32 -41.31
N ARG A 18 -19.30 -3.60 -42.58
CA ARG A 18 -20.64 -3.30 -43.13
C ARG A 18 -21.69 -4.25 -42.57
N GLN A 19 -21.39 -5.55 -42.57
CA GLN A 19 -22.29 -6.56 -41.99
C GLN A 19 -22.54 -6.33 -40.50
N ALA A 20 -21.50 -5.97 -39.73
CA ALA A 20 -21.66 -5.60 -38.32
C ALA A 20 -22.60 -4.39 -38.14
N ARG A 21 -22.44 -3.34 -38.96
CA ARG A 21 -23.32 -2.16 -38.92
C ARG A 21 -24.75 -2.50 -39.33
N GLU A 22 -24.95 -3.34 -40.35
CA GLU A 22 -26.27 -3.78 -40.78
C GLU A 22 -26.95 -4.64 -39.71
N ALA A 23 -26.21 -5.53 -39.04
CA ALA A 23 -26.70 -6.32 -37.93
C ALA A 23 -27.06 -5.44 -36.71
N GLU A 24 -26.25 -4.43 -36.39
CA GLU A 24 -26.56 -3.46 -35.34
C GLU A 24 -27.82 -2.65 -35.66
N VAL A 25 -27.97 -2.19 -36.91
CA VAL A 25 -29.18 -1.48 -37.36
C VAL A 25 -30.40 -2.39 -37.32
N ALA A 26 -30.27 -3.66 -37.74
CA ALA A 26 -31.36 -4.63 -37.67
C ALA A 26 -31.77 -4.96 -36.23
N ALA A 27 -30.79 -5.13 -35.33
CA ALA A 27 -31.04 -5.31 -33.90
C ALA A 27 -31.72 -4.08 -33.29
N GLN A 28 -31.31 -2.87 -33.68
CA GLN A 28 -31.96 -1.62 -33.25
C GLN A 28 -33.41 -1.55 -33.71
N LEU A 29 -33.70 -1.88 -34.96
CA LEU A 29 -35.07 -1.93 -35.47
C LEU A 29 -35.92 -3.00 -34.77
N ALA A 30 -35.33 -4.13 -34.39
CA ALA A 30 -36.02 -5.17 -33.63
C ALA A 30 -36.38 -4.69 -32.20
N VAL A 31 -35.46 -3.99 -31.53
CA VAL A 31 -35.70 -3.37 -30.22
C VAL A 31 -36.80 -2.32 -30.31
N GLN A 32 -36.75 -1.40 -31.29
CA GLN A 32 -37.82 -0.40 -31.51
C GLN A 32 -39.19 -1.04 -31.80
N ARG A 33 -39.22 -2.16 -32.53
CA ARG A 33 -40.46 -2.93 -32.77
C ARG A 33 -40.97 -3.62 -31.50
N SER A 34 -40.09 -4.03 -30.59
CA SER A 34 -40.48 -4.63 -29.32
C SER A 34 -41.02 -3.58 -28.33
N GLU A 35 -40.39 -2.41 -28.28
CA GLU A 35 -40.83 -1.26 -27.48
C GLU A 35 -42.20 -0.74 -27.94
N SER A 36 -42.41 -0.60 -29.25
CA SER A 36 -43.71 -0.16 -29.80
C SER A 36 -44.83 -1.17 -29.52
N LYS A 37 -44.54 -2.48 -29.54
CA LYS A 37 -45.50 -3.52 -29.15
C LYS A 37 -45.85 -3.48 -27.66
N LEU A 38 -44.87 -3.22 -26.79
CA LEU A 38 -45.11 -3.07 -25.35
C LEU A 38 -45.96 -1.81 -25.06
N ARG A 39 -45.65 -0.68 -25.69
CA ARG A 39 -46.44 0.55 -25.60
C ARG A 39 -47.88 0.33 -26.08
N ALA A 40 -48.07 -0.32 -27.22
CA ALA A 40 -49.40 -0.64 -27.73
C ALA A 40 -50.22 -1.54 -26.78
N ARG A 41 -49.57 -2.49 -26.09
CA ARG A 41 -50.23 -3.34 -25.08
C ARG A 41 -50.65 -2.56 -23.82
N ILE A 42 -49.83 -1.59 -23.38
CA ILE A 42 -50.12 -0.76 -22.21
C ILE A 42 -51.15 0.34 -22.52
N GLU A 43 -51.20 0.81 -23.76
CA GLU A 43 -52.28 1.69 -24.22
C GLU A 43 -53.61 0.94 -24.39
N ALA A 44 -53.57 -0.34 -24.75
CA ALA A 44 -54.74 -1.20 -24.89
C ALA A 44 -55.30 -1.74 -23.56
N THR A 45 -54.59 -1.58 -22.43
CA THR A 45 -55.12 -2.00 -21.11
C THR A 45 -56.33 -1.16 -20.68
N GLN A 46 -57.39 -1.83 -20.24
CA GLN A 46 -58.68 -1.22 -19.92
C GLN A 46 -58.71 -0.42 -18.61
N SER A 47 -57.70 -0.57 -17.74
CA SER A 47 -57.67 0.14 -16.45
C SER A 47 -56.93 1.49 -16.56
N PRO A 48 -57.57 2.60 -16.14
CA PRO A 48 -56.99 3.94 -16.27
C PRO A 48 -55.76 4.14 -15.37
N LEU A 49 -55.68 3.44 -14.24
CA LEU A 49 -54.54 3.49 -13.34
C LEU A 49 -53.30 2.78 -13.92
N LEU A 50 -53.46 1.58 -14.51
CA LEU A 50 -52.33 0.88 -15.15
C LEU A 50 -51.85 1.60 -16.41
N ARG A 51 -52.75 2.27 -17.14
CA ARG A 51 -52.37 3.12 -18.28
C ARG A 51 -51.56 4.34 -17.83
N ARG A 52 -51.97 5.02 -16.75
CA ARG A 52 -51.26 6.21 -16.22
C ARG A 52 -49.92 5.85 -15.59
N VAL A 53 -49.90 4.81 -14.74
CA VAL A 53 -48.67 4.35 -14.09
C VAL A 53 -47.74 3.71 -15.13
N GLY A 54 -48.23 2.80 -15.97
CA GLY A 54 -47.43 2.11 -16.99
C GLY A 54 -46.81 3.04 -18.04
N SER A 55 -47.52 4.10 -18.46
CA SER A 55 -46.93 5.11 -19.37
C SER A 55 -45.89 6.00 -18.69
N SER A 56 -46.11 6.36 -17.42
CA SER A 56 -45.13 7.14 -16.64
C SER A 56 -43.87 6.33 -16.30
N THR A 57 -44.01 5.05 -15.97
CA THR A 57 -42.87 4.18 -15.65
C THR A 57 -42.10 3.78 -16.91
N LEU A 58 -42.77 3.54 -18.03
CA LEU A 58 -42.08 3.28 -19.30
C LEU A 58 -41.37 4.51 -19.85
N SER A 59 -41.95 5.71 -19.74
CA SER A 59 -41.25 6.93 -20.17
C SER A 59 -40.02 7.22 -19.31
N LEU A 60 -40.08 6.97 -18.00
CA LEU A 60 -38.90 7.04 -17.12
C LEU A 60 -37.89 5.93 -17.45
N TRP A 61 -38.35 4.70 -17.71
CA TRP A 61 -37.47 3.59 -18.07
C TRP A 61 -36.79 3.81 -19.43
N ASP A 62 -37.51 4.33 -20.42
CA ASP A 62 -36.98 4.67 -21.74
C ASP A 62 -36.03 5.86 -21.64
N THR A 63 -36.26 6.86 -20.80
CA THR A 63 -35.28 7.94 -20.62
C THR A 63 -34.01 7.46 -19.90
N ILE A 64 -34.15 6.54 -18.94
CA ILE A 64 -33.02 5.92 -18.23
C ILE A 64 -32.23 4.95 -19.13
N SER A 65 -32.92 4.21 -20.00
CA SER A 65 -32.33 3.21 -20.92
C SER A 65 -32.01 3.73 -22.31
N SER A 66 -32.46 4.95 -22.65
CA SER A 66 -32.22 5.57 -23.96
C SER A 66 -30.74 5.69 -24.26
N ARG A 67 -30.44 5.71 -25.56
CA ARG A 67 -29.11 5.84 -26.14
C ARG A 67 -28.37 7.13 -25.71
N GLU A 68 -29.12 8.14 -25.27
CA GLU A 68 -28.60 9.40 -24.74
C GLU A 68 -28.36 9.38 -23.22
N GLY A 69 -28.89 8.38 -22.51
CA GLY A 69 -28.64 8.07 -21.12
C GLY A 69 -27.32 7.33 -20.98
N THR A 70 -26.35 7.97 -20.34
CA THR A 70 -25.06 7.35 -20.09
C THR A 70 -25.27 6.14 -19.16
N ARG A 71 -24.74 4.96 -19.53
CA ARG A 71 -24.73 3.76 -18.65
C ARG A 71 -24.23 4.16 -17.25
N PRO A 72 -24.66 3.50 -16.16
CA PRO A 72 -24.30 3.90 -14.79
C PRO A 72 -22.81 4.19 -14.59
N ALA A 73 -21.91 3.41 -15.19
CA ALA A 73 -20.45 3.61 -15.13
C ALA A 73 -19.96 4.98 -15.63
N PHE A 74 -20.63 5.57 -16.61
CA PHE A 74 -20.29 6.90 -17.15
C PHE A 74 -20.82 8.06 -16.30
N ARG A 75 -21.79 7.80 -15.41
CA ARG A 75 -22.29 8.81 -14.45
C ARG A 75 -21.27 9.01 -13.35
N VAL A 76 -20.72 7.90 -12.83
CA VAL A 76 -19.63 7.93 -11.84
C VAL A 76 -18.42 8.66 -12.42
N GLY A 77 -17.99 8.34 -13.64
CA GLY A 77 -16.86 9.05 -14.27
C GLY A 77 -17.10 10.56 -14.48
N GLN A 78 -18.34 11.00 -14.69
CA GLN A 78 -18.66 12.44 -14.79
C GLN A 78 -18.56 13.16 -13.44
N VAL A 79 -18.94 12.49 -12.35
CA VAL A 79 -18.85 13.04 -10.99
C VAL A 79 -17.41 13.00 -10.48
N ASP A 80 -16.71 11.90 -10.72
CA ASP A 80 -15.29 11.71 -10.38
C ASP A 80 -14.41 12.74 -11.11
N ALA A 81 -14.72 13.05 -12.37
CA ALA A 81 -14.06 14.12 -13.09
C ALA A 81 -14.19 15.49 -12.42
N GLU A 82 -15.36 15.81 -11.84
CA GLU A 82 -15.57 17.07 -11.12
C GLU A 82 -14.81 17.11 -9.80
N LEU A 83 -14.82 16.01 -9.03
CA LEU A 83 -14.05 15.90 -7.80
C LEU A 83 -12.55 16.09 -8.05
N LEU A 84 -12.01 15.40 -9.06
CA LEU A 84 -10.61 15.54 -9.47
C LEU A 84 -10.25 16.96 -9.91
N ASP A 85 -11.17 17.67 -10.57
CA ASP A 85 -10.94 19.06 -10.97
C ASP A 85 -10.88 20.01 -9.76
N GLU A 86 -11.71 19.77 -8.73
CA GLU A 86 -11.69 20.54 -7.48
C GLU A 86 -10.42 20.27 -6.68
N GLU A 87 -10.06 19.00 -6.51
CA GLU A 87 -8.82 18.57 -5.85
C GLU A 87 -7.58 19.14 -6.57
N LEU A 88 -7.55 19.11 -7.91
CA LEU A 88 -6.44 19.69 -8.67
C LEU A 88 -6.27 21.18 -8.36
N VAL A 89 -7.36 21.93 -8.35
CA VAL A 89 -7.32 23.37 -8.07
C VAL A 89 -6.85 23.63 -6.64
N GLU A 90 -7.27 22.82 -5.68
CA GLU A 90 -6.87 22.93 -4.29
C GLU A 90 -5.39 22.58 -4.07
N LEU A 91 -4.91 21.49 -4.67
CA LEU A 91 -3.50 21.11 -4.66
C LEU A 91 -2.62 22.20 -5.28
N LEU A 92 -2.99 22.70 -6.46
CA LEU A 92 -2.25 23.76 -7.13
C LEU A 92 -2.26 25.06 -6.32
N ARG A 93 -3.39 25.41 -5.67
CA ARG A 93 -3.44 26.55 -4.74
C ARG A 93 -2.47 26.36 -3.58
N GLY A 94 -2.44 25.18 -2.96
CA GLY A 94 -1.52 24.87 -1.86
C GLY A 94 -0.06 25.01 -2.28
N GLN A 95 0.31 24.39 -3.40
CA GLN A 95 1.68 24.47 -3.94
C GLN A 95 2.09 25.90 -4.33
N VAL A 96 1.19 26.68 -4.91
CA VAL A 96 1.44 28.11 -5.21
C VAL A 96 1.59 28.91 -3.91
N GLY A 97 0.77 28.65 -2.89
CA GLY A 97 0.89 29.28 -1.58
C GLY A 97 2.23 29.00 -0.91
N GLU A 98 2.70 27.75 -0.96
CA GLU A 98 4.04 27.37 -0.46
C GLU A 98 5.15 28.06 -1.25
N ALA A 99 5.08 28.07 -2.59
CA ALA A 99 6.06 28.74 -3.45
C ALA A 99 6.12 30.25 -3.16
N LEU A 100 4.96 30.90 -2.99
CA LEU A 100 4.87 32.31 -2.64
C LEU A 100 5.45 32.60 -1.25
N ARG A 101 5.38 31.64 -0.31
CA ARG A 101 6.03 31.76 1.00
C ARG A 101 7.54 31.87 0.89
N TYR A 102 8.17 31.10 0.00
CA TYR A 102 9.62 31.15 -0.23
C TYR A 102 10.05 32.44 -0.94
N ILE A 103 9.25 32.93 -1.89
CA ILE A 103 9.50 34.20 -2.58
C ILE A 103 9.29 35.39 -1.62
N GLY A 104 8.26 35.32 -0.76
CA GLY A 104 7.98 36.29 0.30
C GLY A 104 8.99 36.27 1.46
N GLY A 105 9.76 35.20 1.64
CA GLY A 105 10.87 35.15 2.60
C GLY A 105 12.04 36.08 2.26
N VAL A 106 12.16 36.51 0.99
CA VAL A 106 13.17 37.48 0.53
C VAL A 106 12.66 38.93 0.65
N ALA A 107 11.35 39.13 0.78
CA ALA A 107 10.70 40.42 1.01
C ALA A 107 10.12 40.44 2.44
N GLY A 108 10.96 40.84 3.42
CA GLY A 108 10.75 40.64 4.85
C GLY A 108 9.35 40.93 5.42
N GLN A 109 8.98 40.14 6.44
CA GLN A 109 7.94 40.35 7.46
C GLN A 109 6.49 40.68 7.00
N GLY A 110 6.23 40.82 5.70
CA GLY A 110 4.89 41.11 5.13
C GLY A 110 4.33 39.99 4.23
N GLY A 111 5.11 38.97 3.88
CA GLY A 111 4.71 37.94 2.90
C GLY A 111 3.55 37.03 3.32
N ARG A 112 3.17 36.98 4.60
CA ARG A 112 2.04 36.16 5.08
C ARG A 112 0.68 36.80 4.78
N SER A 113 0.58 38.13 4.78
CA SER A 113 -0.67 38.82 4.41
C SER A 113 -0.93 38.79 2.91
N LEU A 114 0.13 38.82 2.08
CA LEU A 114 -0.03 38.79 0.62
C LEU A 114 -0.73 37.53 0.10
N ASN A 115 -0.55 36.36 0.73
CA ASN A 115 -1.24 35.15 0.26
C ASN A 115 -2.75 35.23 0.58
N ASP A 116 -3.09 35.65 1.79
CA ASP A 116 -4.50 35.76 2.22
C ASP A 116 -5.22 36.88 1.45
N ASP A 117 -4.56 38.02 1.23
CA ASP A 117 -5.11 39.17 0.50
C ASP A 117 -5.29 38.86 -1.01
N TRP A 118 -4.34 38.12 -1.61
CA TRP A 118 -4.34 37.77 -3.04
C TRP A 118 -4.92 36.39 -3.34
N GLN A 119 -5.52 35.73 -2.35
CA GLN A 119 -6.02 34.37 -2.50
C GLN A 119 -7.04 34.25 -3.65
N ALA A 120 -7.95 35.22 -3.74
CA ALA A 120 -8.99 35.23 -4.77
C ALA A 120 -8.39 35.46 -6.17
N GLU A 121 -7.38 36.30 -6.28
CA GLU A 121 -6.64 36.65 -7.50
C GLU A 121 -5.79 35.47 -7.99
N ILE A 122 -5.10 34.77 -7.07
CA ILE A 122 -4.34 33.55 -7.36
C ILE A 122 -5.29 32.47 -7.89
N LEU A 123 -6.42 32.26 -7.22
CA LEU A 123 -7.44 31.30 -7.66
C LEU A 123 -8.05 31.67 -9.01
N LEU A 124 -8.29 32.95 -9.28
CA LEU A 124 -8.76 33.45 -10.57
C LEU A 124 -7.74 33.12 -11.66
N ALA A 125 -6.46 33.44 -11.43
CA ALA A 125 -5.38 33.18 -12.38
C ALA A 125 -5.23 31.68 -12.67
N LEU A 126 -5.23 30.85 -11.61
CA LEU A 126 -5.13 29.41 -11.74
C LEU A 126 -6.30 28.83 -12.55
N ARG A 127 -7.53 29.21 -12.21
CA ARG A 127 -8.73 28.77 -12.95
C ARG A 127 -8.74 29.28 -14.39
N ALA A 128 -8.25 30.49 -14.65
CA ALA A 128 -8.11 31.03 -16.00
C ALA A 128 -7.09 30.24 -16.85
N VAL A 129 -5.94 29.91 -16.28
CA VAL A 129 -4.90 29.10 -16.93
C VAL A 129 -5.44 27.70 -17.20
N LEU A 130 -6.04 27.03 -16.22
CA LEU A 130 -6.66 25.72 -16.40
C LEU A 130 -7.76 25.77 -17.46
N PHE A 131 -8.66 26.75 -17.41
CA PHE A 131 -9.72 26.91 -18.42
C PHE A 131 -9.15 27.07 -19.83
N LYS A 132 -8.08 27.86 -19.97
CA LYS A 132 -7.43 28.09 -21.26
C LYS A 132 -6.78 26.82 -21.80
N LEU A 133 -6.01 26.11 -20.98
CA LEU A 133 -5.27 24.92 -21.41
C LEU A 133 -6.18 23.70 -21.60
N THR A 134 -7.30 23.60 -20.87
CA THR A 134 -8.16 22.41 -20.87
C THR A 134 -9.39 22.62 -21.76
N ILE A 135 -10.39 23.39 -21.32
CA ILE A 135 -11.67 23.53 -22.01
C ILE A 135 -11.54 24.28 -23.34
N TRP A 136 -10.73 25.34 -23.37
CA TRP A 136 -10.60 26.14 -24.59
C TRP A 136 -9.85 25.37 -25.69
N ASP A 137 -8.72 24.73 -25.36
CA ASP A 137 -7.85 24.07 -26.33
C ASP A 137 -8.22 22.58 -26.57
N HIS A 138 -8.69 21.83 -25.56
CA HIS A 138 -8.89 20.37 -25.62
C HIS A 138 -10.35 19.89 -25.45
N ASP A 139 -11.32 20.80 -25.30
CA ASP A 139 -12.76 20.48 -25.12
C ASP A 139 -13.07 19.62 -23.88
N ALA A 140 -12.17 19.51 -22.91
CA ALA A 140 -12.37 18.71 -21.70
C ALA A 140 -11.74 19.44 -20.53
N THR A 141 -12.28 19.27 -19.31
CA THR A 141 -11.52 19.59 -18.10
C THR A 141 -10.44 18.53 -17.87
N TYR A 142 -9.55 18.78 -16.91
CA TYR A 142 -8.47 17.85 -16.61
C TYR A 142 -9.00 16.50 -16.09
N GLY A 143 -9.89 16.53 -15.10
CA GLY A 143 -10.56 15.34 -14.58
C GLY A 143 -11.38 14.64 -15.65
N ALA A 144 -12.07 15.39 -16.53
CA ALA A 144 -12.79 14.79 -17.66
C ALA A 144 -11.85 14.10 -18.63
N ALA A 145 -10.68 14.68 -18.93
CA ALA A 145 -9.69 14.08 -19.81
C ALA A 145 -9.13 12.77 -19.21
N LEU A 146 -8.88 12.72 -17.90
CA LEU A 146 -8.47 11.49 -17.19
C LEU A 146 -9.54 10.40 -17.27
N GLN A 147 -10.82 10.78 -17.20
CA GLN A 147 -11.95 9.86 -17.33
C GLN A 147 -12.33 9.58 -18.80
N ASN A 148 -11.54 10.07 -19.77
CA ASN A 148 -11.77 9.95 -21.21
C ASN A 148 -13.15 10.50 -21.64
N LEU A 149 -13.51 11.67 -21.12
CA LEU A 149 -14.74 12.41 -21.40
C LEU A 149 -14.42 13.74 -22.07
N LYS A 150 -15.27 14.15 -23.03
CA LYS A 150 -15.17 15.46 -23.69
C LYS A 150 -16.49 16.19 -23.68
N TYR A 151 -16.44 17.52 -23.62
CA TYR A 151 -17.60 18.37 -23.81
C TYR A 151 -18.09 18.30 -25.25
N THR A 152 -19.42 18.22 -25.38
CA THR A 152 -20.09 18.19 -26.68
C THR A 152 -21.36 19.04 -26.59
N ASP A 153 -21.75 19.65 -27.71
CA ASP A 153 -22.98 20.46 -27.76
C ASP A 153 -24.21 19.53 -27.80
N ALA A 154 -25.06 19.59 -26.77
CA ALA A 154 -26.26 18.77 -26.68
C ALA A 154 -27.40 19.24 -27.58
N ARG A 155 -27.26 20.39 -28.26
CA ARG A 155 -28.23 20.89 -29.26
C ARG A 155 -28.23 20.06 -30.55
N HIS A 156 -27.13 19.38 -30.85
CA HIS A 156 -26.97 18.55 -32.04
C HIS A 156 -27.16 17.07 -31.67
N ASN A 157 -28.30 16.49 -32.04
CA ASN A 157 -28.62 15.07 -31.78
C ASN A 157 -28.12 14.13 -32.91
N GLY A 158 -26.91 14.37 -33.41
CA GLY A 158 -26.28 13.54 -34.45
C GLY A 158 -25.54 12.32 -33.88
N ALA A 159 -25.26 11.33 -34.73
CA ALA A 159 -24.40 10.19 -34.39
C ALA A 159 -22.91 10.58 -34.21
N VAL A 160 -22.53 11.76 -34.71
CA VAL A 160 -21.19 12.33 -34.56
C VAL A 160 -21.24 13.39 -33.47
N LEU A 161 -20.32 13.29 -32.51
CA LEU A 161 -20.16 14.28 -31.45
C LEU A 161 -19.61 15.58 -32.04
N VAL A 162 -20.28 16.70 -31.75
CA VAL A 162 -19.88 18.04 -32.20
C VAL A 162 -19.28 18.79 -31.02
N ALA A 163 -18.10 19.38 -31.22
CA ALA A 163 -17.43 20.21 -30.22
C ALA A 163 -18.29 21.45 -29.84
N PRO A 164 -18.21 21.93 -28.60
CA PRO A 164 -18.98 23.06 -28.13
C PRO A 164 -18.60 24.35 -28.89
N SER A 165 -19.59 25.22 -29.10
CA SER A 165 -19.38 26.51 -29.76
C SER A 165 -18.45 27.40 -28.95
N ARG A 166 -17.68 28.27 -29.63
CA ARG A 166 -16.78 29.24 -28.95
C ARG A 166 -17.52 30.12 -27.95
N ALA A 167 -18.77 30.50 -28.25
CA ALA A 167 -19.62 31.27 -27.35
C ALA A 167 -20.04 30.47 -26.10
N GLN A 168 -20.36 29.17 -26.24
CA GLN A 168 -20.63 28.30 -25.09
C GLN A 168 -19.39 28.16 -24.21
N LYS A 169 -18.21 27.95 -24.81
CA LYS A 169 -16.94 27.89 -24.08
C LYS A 169 -16.66 29.19 -23.34
N SER A 170 -16.76 30.34 -24.01
CA SER A 170 -16.49 31.63 -23.39
C SER A 170 -17.45 31.93 -22.25
N LEU A 171 -18.74 31.62 -22.41
CA LEU A 171 -19.74 31.83 -21.35
C LEU A 171 -19.51 30.87 -20.18
N TYR A 172 -19.15 29.62 -20.45
CA TYR A 172 -18.76 28.66 -19.41
C TYR A 172 -17.55 29.16 -18.63
N GLY A 173 -16.49 29.58 -19.31
CA GLY A 173 -15.29 30.13 -18.68
C GLY A 173 -15.58 31.40 -17.89
N LEU A 174 -16.39 32.30 -18.45
CA LEU A 174 -16.78 33.55 -17.78
C LEU A 174 -17.52 33.28 -16.47
N ILE A 175 -18.46 32.34 -16.46
CA ILE A 175 -19.24 32.00 -15.26
C ILE A 175 -18.38 31.22 -14.25
N THR A 176 -17.60 30.24 -14.69
CA THR A 176 -16.81 29.38 -13.80
C THR A 176 -15.56 30.04 -13.23
N VAL A 177 -14.88 30.87 -14.02
CA VAL A 177 -13.66 31.58 -13.62
C VAL A 177 -14.02 32.95 -13.03
N GLY A 178 -14.69 33.78 -13.83
CA GLY A 178 -15.06 35.15 -13.43
C GLY A 178 -16.21 35.18 -12.42
N GLY A 179 -17.24 34.36 -12.60
CA GLY A 179 -18.38 34.31 -11.69
C GLY A 179 -18.00 33.85 -10.29
N LYS A 180 -17.16 32.81 -10.15
CA LYS A 180 -16.64 32.39 -8.84
C LYS A 180 -15.83 33.50 -8.17
N TYR A 181 -14.94 34.16 -8.90
CA TYR A 181 -14.15 35.29 -8.37
C TYR A 181 -15.01 36.46 -7.93
N ALA A 182 -15.96 36.88 -8.77
CA ALA A 182 -16.88 37.96 -8.46
C ALA A 182 -17.75 37.64 -7.24
N TRP A 183 -18.20 36.39 -7.11
CA TRP A 183 -18.95 35.92 -5.95
C TRP A 183 -18.11 36.00 -4.68
N THR A 184 -16.87 35.50 -4.69
CA THR A 184 -15.98 35.58 -3.52
C THR A 184 -15.66 37.02 -3.11
N LYS A 185 -15.43 37.93 -4.07
CA LYS A 185 -15.21 39.35 -3.76
C LYS A 185 -16.46 40.02 -3.21
N TRP A 186 -17.64 39.68 -3.74
CA TRP A 186 -18.92 40.18 -3.24
C TRP A 186 -19.19 39.70 -1.81
N GLU A 187 -18.94 38.43 -1.52
CA GLU A 187 -19.11 37.84 -0.19
C GLU A 187 -18.16 38.47 0.82
N ASN A 188 -16.87 38.61 0.47
CA ASN A 188 -15.90 39.30 1.33
C ASN A 188 -16.31 40.75 1.59
N TRP A 189 -16.73 41.49 0.56
CA TRP A 189 -17.21 42.86 0.74
C TRP A 189 -18.45 42.95 1.65
N LEU A 190 -19.35 41.97 1.56
CA LEU A 190 -20.53 41.92 2.41
C LEU A 190 -20.16 41.61 3.87
N LEU A 191 -19.16 40.76 4.09
CA LEU A 191 -18.61 40.44 5.41
C LEU A 191 -17.87 41.63 6.03
N ASP A 192 -17.04 42.33 5.26
CA ASP A 192 -16.31 43.53 5.72
C ASP A 192 -17.26 44.66 6.17
N GLN A 193 -18.48 44.66 5.66
CA GLN A 193 -19.50 45.66 5.97
C GLN A 193 -20.34 45.29 7.22
N ASP A 194 -20.27 44.04 7.66
CA ASP A 194 -20.94 43.50 8.85
C ASP A 194 -19.90 43.31 9.96
N ASP A 195 -19.47 44.43 10.56
CA ASP A 195 -18.40 44.50 11.59
C ASP A 195 -18.80 43.81 12.92
N GLY A 196 -19.96 43.15 13.00
CA GLY A 196 -20.43 42.34 14.13
C GLY A 196 -20.83 43.10 15.40
N TYR A 197 -20.28 44.30 15.61
CA TYR A 197 -20.53 45.13 16.80
C TYR A 197 -21.65 46.15 16.58
N ASP A 198 -21.80 46.68 15.36
CA ASP A 198 -22.84 47.64 14.99
C ASP A 198 -23.90 46.99 14.11
N GLN A 199 -25.16 47.44 14.22
CA GLN A 199 -26.20 46.97 13.29
C GLN A 199 -25.86 47.44 11.87
N PRO A 200 -25.68 46.53 10.91
CA PRO A 200 -25.34 46.90 9.54
C PRO A 200 -26.45 47.76 8.94
N SER A 201 -26.07 48.63 8.00
CA SER A 201 -27.01 49.55 7.35
C SER A 201 -28.22 48.80 6.74
N PRO A 202 -29.41 49.42 6.69
CA PRO A 202 -30.62 48.75 6.21
C PRO A 202 -30.51 48.30 4.74
N GLU A 203 -29.60 48.90 3.97
CA GLU A 203 -29.30 48.50 2.59
C GLU A 203 -28.46 47.23 2.55
N VAL A 204 -27.43 47.13 3.39
CA VAL A 204 -26.55 45.94 3.50
C VAL A 204 -27.34 44.75 4.03
N GLN A 205 -28.26 44.96 4.98
CA GLN A 205 -29.17 43.91 5.44
C GLN A 205 -30.08 43.38 4.31
N ARG A 206 -30.55 44.25 3.42
CA ARG A 206 -31.31 43.80 2.24
C ARG A 206 -30.40 43.00 1.31
N LEU A 207 -29.23 43.53 0.96
CA LEU A 207 -28.27 42.85 0.08
C LEU A 207 -27.86 41.47 0.63
N SER A 208 -27.64 41.35 1.94
CA SER A 208 -27.36 40.08 2.61
C SER A 208 -28.53 39.10 2.50
N ARG A 209 -29.77 39.55 2.75
CA ARG A 209 -30.97 38.70 2.54
C ARG A 209 -31.11 38.25 1.09
N TRP A 210 -30.94 39.16 0.13
CA TRP A 210 -30.98 38.82 -1.29
C TRP A 210 -29.89 37.80 -1.64
N THR A 211 -28.66 38.02 -1.20
CA THR A 211 -27.52 37.11 -1.41
C THR A 211 -27.82 35.73 -0.81
N SER A 212 -28.34 35.67 0.41
CA SER A 212 -28.75 34.42 1.08
C SER A 212 -29.87 33.70 0.33
N THR A 213 -30.91 34.42 -0.13
CA THR A 213 -32.00 33.81 -0.92
C THR A 213 -31.51 33.31 -2.27
N ILE A 214 -30.61 34.02 -2.95
CA ILE A 214 -30.00 33.61 -4.22
C ILE A 214 -29.13 32.38 -4.00
N SER A 215 -28.31 32.36 -2.95
CA SER A 215 -27.49 31.20 -2.59
C SER A 215 -28.35 29.97 -2.30
N THR A 216 -29.41 30.13 -1.50
CA THR A 216 -30.38 29.06 -1.18
C THR A 216 -31.12 28.58 -2.43
N ALA A 217 -31.53 29.49 -3.31
CA ALA A 217 -32.18 29.15 -4.57
C ALA A 217 -31.20 28.41 -5.51
N HIS A 218 -29.94 28.82 -5.55
CA HIS A 218 -28.91 28.17 -6.34
C HIS A 218 -28.60 26.76 -5.83
N THR A 219 -28.48 26.56 -4.52
CA THR A 219 -28.27 25.22 -3.93
C THR A 219 -29.48 24.31 -4.13
N ALA A 220 -30.71 24.83 -3.94
CA ALA A 220 -31.94 24.07 -4.21
C ALA A 220 -32.06 23.69 -5.70
N ALA A 221 -31.78 24.62 -6.60
CA ALA A 221 -31.73 24.33 -8.04
C ALA A 221 -30.60 23.33 -8.36
N GLY A 222 -29.45 23.44 -7.69
CA GLY A 222 -28.29 22.55 -7.82
C GLY A 222 -28.66 21.13 -7.47
N PHE A 223 -29.29 20.95 -6.31
CA PHE A 223 -29.80 19.68 -5.84
C PHE A 223 -30.84 19.09 -6.79
N ALA A 224 -31.85 19.87 -7.21
CA ALA A 224 -32.84 19.41 -8.18
C ALA A 224 -32.19 19.01 -9.52
N SER A 225 -31.15 19.75 -9.94
CA SER A 225 -30.37 19.42 -11.13
C SER A 225 -29.61 18.12 -10.96
N PHE A 226 -28.96 17.92 -9.81
CA PHE A 226 -28.22 16.72 -9.48
C PHE A 226 -29.13 15.48 -9.37
N VAL A 227 -30.31 15.58 -8.75
CA VAL A 227 -31.30 14.50 -8.74
C VAL A 227 -31.73 14.14 -10.17
N ALA A 228 -32.02 15.14 -11.00
CA ALA A 228 -32.33 14.90 -12.41
C ALA A 228 -31.14 14.31 -13.18
N PHE A 229 -29.90 14.59 -12.78
CA PHE A 229 -28.69 13.96 -13.28
C PHE A 229 -28.56 12.51 -12.84
N LEU A 230 -28.85 12.17 -11.59
CA LEU A 230 -28.84 10.78 -11.11
C LEU A 230 -29.82 9.90 -11.88
N LEU A 231 -30.96 10.46 -12.28
CA LEU A 231 -31.95 9.76 -13.10
C LEU A 231 -31.50 9.62 -14.57
N HIS A 232 -31.14 10.73 -15.23
CA HIS A 232 -30.92 10.77 -16.68
C HIS A 232 -29.44 10.65 -17.13
N GLY A 233 -28.49 11.03 -16.28
CA GLY A 233 -27.04 10.94 -16.51
C GLY A 233 -26.46 11.88 -17.58
N ARG A 234 -27.15 12.99 -17.90
CA ARG A 234 -26.82 13.84 -19.06
C ARG A 234 -26.10 15.17 -18.75
N TYR A 235 -26.51 15.88 -17.71
CA TYR A 235 -25.91 17.17 -17.31
C TYR A 235 -25.52 17.10 -15.85
N ARG A 236 -24.21 17.13 -15.54
CA ARG A 236 -23.72 17.04 -14.16
C ARG A 236 -24.07 18.29 -13.32
N THR A 237 -23.81 19.48 -13.86
CA THR A 237 -24.06 20.75 -13.17
C THR A 237 -25.26 21.50 -13.72
N LEU A 238 -25.77 22.45 -12.93
CA LEU A 238 -26.75 23.43 -13.39
C LEU A 238 -26.24 24.22 -14.60
N LEU A 239 -24.97 24.60 -14.56
CA LEU A 239 -24.34 25.40 -15.60
C LEU A 239 -24.31 24.63 -16.92
N ASP A 240 -23.93 23.35 -16.90
CA ASP A 240 -23.97 22.47 -18.06
C ASP A 240 -25.38 22.35 -18.65
N ARG A 241 -26.41 22.34 -17.80
CA ARG A 241 -27.82 22.30 -18.23
C ARG A 241 -28.25 23.60 -18.91
N VAL A 242 -27.88 24.75 -18.35
CA VAL A 242 -28.21 26.06 -18.92
C VAL A 242 -27.50 26.26 -20.27
N LEU A 243 -26.21 25.91 -20.36
CA LEU A 243 -25.43 26.03 -21.59
C LEU A 243 -25.66 24.88 -22.58
N ARG A 244 -26.39 23.84 -22.17
CA ARG A 244 -26.63 22.61 -22.93
C ARG A 244 -25.34 21.97 -23.42
N MET A 245 -24.33 21.95 -22.56
CA MET A 245 -23.08 21.22 -22.79
C MET A 245 -23.13 19.91 -22.05
N ARG A 246 -22.72 18.81 -22.68
CA ARG A 246 -22.69 17.48 -22.06
C ARG A 246 -21.30 16.87 -22.12
N LEU A 247 -20.92 16.13 -21.10
CA LEU A 247 -19.75 15.24 -21.15
C LEU A 247 -20.16 13.94 -21.83
N ALA A 248 -19.45 13.58 -22.90
CA ALA A 248 -19.64 12.33 -23.61
C ALA A 248 -18.28 11.67 -23.90
N PRO A 249 -18.21 10.32 -23.86
CA PRO A 249 -17.01 9.62 -24.27
C PRO A 249 -16.80 9.84 -25.79
N PRO A 250 -15.58 10.21 -26.24
CA PRO A 250 -15.30 10.45 -27.65
C PRO A 250 -15.45 9.18 -28.51
N THR A 251 -15.33 8.00 -27.89
CA THR A 251 -15.49 6.70 -28.54
C THR A 251 -16.32 5.76 -27.66
N SER A 252 -17.28 5.05 -28.25
CA SER A 252 -18.20 4.13 -27.55
C SER A 252 -17.57 2.80 -27.08
N GLN A 253 -16.30 2.56 -27.37
CA GLN A 253 -15.64 1.24 -27.20
C GLN A 253 -14.66 1.11 -26.05
N VAL A 254 -14.50 2.12 -25.19
CA VAL A 254 -13.61 1.98 -24.03
C VAL A 254 -14.47 1.68 -22.81
N SER A 255 -14.70 0.38 -22.54
CA SER A 255 -15.02 -0.07 -21.20
C SER A 255 -13.84 0.32 -20.31
N ARG A 256 -14.05 1.27 -19.39
CA ARG A 256 -13.06 1.62 -18.38
C ARG A 256 -12.70 0.35 -17.61
N GLU A 257 -11.52 -0.20 -17.88
CA GLU A 257 -10.93 -1.18 -17.00
C GLU A 257 -10.65 -0.44 -15.69
N VAL A 258 -11.39 -0.78 -14.63
CA VAL A 258 -11.10 -0.27 -13.30
C VAL A 258 -9.72 -0.81 -12.94
N SER A 259 -8.71 0.05 -12.84
CA SER A 259 -7.35 -0.36 -12.52
C SER A 259 -7.30 -0.82 -11.06
N PHE A 260 -7.54 -2.11 -10.82
CA PHE A 260 -7.41 -2.75 -9.50
C PHE A 260 -5.98 -2.82 -8.99
N GLU A 261 -5.01 -2.29 -9.73
CA GLU A 261 -3.60 -2.35 -9.39
C GLU A 261 -3.31 -1.74 -8.01
N TYR A 262 -3.88 -0.57 -7.72
CA TYR A 262 -3.63 0.10 -6.44
C TYR A 262 -4.30 -0.62 -5.27
N LEU A 263 -5.56 -1.04 -5.45
CA LEU A 263 -6.29 -1.83 -4.46
C LEU A 263 -5.58 -3.16 -4.18
N ASN A 264 -5.11 -3.84 -5.24
CA ASN A 264 -4.37 -5.09 -5.11
C ASN A 264 -3.01 -4.88 -4.42
N ARG A 265 -2.30 -3.79 -4.69
CA ARG A 265 -1.06 -3.45 -3.99
C ARG A 265 -1.30 -3.20 -2.50
N GLN A 266 -2.34 -2.45 -2.15
CA GLN A 266 -2.70 -2.18 -0.76
C GLN A 266 -3.13 -3.45 -0.02
N LEU A 267 -3.97 -4.29 -0.64
CA LEU A 267 -4.42 -5.55 -0.06
C LEU A 267 -3.24 -6.48 0.18
N VAL A 268 -2.34 -6.61 -0.79
CA VAL A 268 -1.12 -7.41 -0.65
C VAL A 268 -0.23 -6.85 0.45
N TRP A 269 -0.02 -5.54 0.52
CA TRP A 269 0.85 -4.96 1.54
C TRP A 269 0.29 -5.09 2.96
N HIS A 270 -1.00 -4.79 3.14
CA HIS A 270 -1.66 -5.00 4.43
C HIS A 270 -1.60 -6.47 4.86
N ALA A 271 -2.01 -7.40 3.99
CA ALA A 271 -1.97 -8.84 4.29
C ALA A 271 -0.53 -9.33 4.57
N PHE A 272 0.47 -8.79 3.87
CA PHE A 272 1.87 -9.13 4.10
C PHE A 272 2.36 -8.62 5.47
N THR A 273 2.02 -7.39 5.85
CA THR A 273 2.40 -6.84 7.16
C THR A 273 1.71 -7.55 8.31
N GLU A 274 0.42 -7.88 8.15
CA GLU A 274 -0.34 -8.65 9.13
C GLU A 274 0.26 -10.06 9.30
N PHE A 275 0.56 -10.74 8.19
CA PHE A 275 1.27 -12.01 8.21
C PHE A 275 2.65 -11.90 8.90
N LEU A 276 3.41 -10.85 8.62
CA LEU A 276 4.73 -10.63 9.21
C LEU A 276 4.62 -10.39 10.73
N LEU A 277 3.62 -9.63 11.19
CA LEU A 277 3.37 -9.42 12.61
C LEU A 277 3.04 -10.72 13.35
N PHE A 278 2.38 -11.69 12.70
CA PHE A 278 2.14 -13.01 13.27
C PHE A 278 3.36 -13.93 13.20
N MET A 279 4.14 -13.87 12.12
CA MET A 279 5.34 -14.71 11.93
C MET A 279 6.56 -14.24 12.74
N LEU A 280 6.77 -12.93 12.87
CA LEU A 280 7.97 -12.36 13.50
C LEU A 280 8.14 -12.78 14.97
N PRO A 281 7.09 -12.88 15.79
CA PRO A 281 7.18 -13.42 17.16
C PRO A 281 7.45 -14.92 17.21
N LEU A 282 6.95 -15.70 16.24
CA LEU A 282 7.14 -17.16 16.18
C LEU A 282 8.56 -17.53 15.73
N VAL A 283 9.17 -16.67 14.93
CA VAL A 283 10.52 -16.81 14.41
C VAL A 283 11.48 -16.10 15.37
N GLY A 284 11.79 -16.74 16.49
CA GLY A 284 12.65 -16.17 17.53
C GLY A 284 13.88 -15.47 16.97
N ILE A 285 14.06 -14.19 17.33
CA ILE A 285 15.10 -13.25 16.84
C ILE A 285 16.50 -13.88 16.86
N ASN A 286 16.77 -14.72 17.88
CA ASN A 286 18.05 -15.38 18.06
C ASN A 286 18.36 -16.46 17.00
N ARG A 287 17.34 -17.08 16.38
CA ARG A 287 17.52 -18.10 15.35
C ARG A 287 17.72 -17.47 13.97
N TRP A 288 16.99 -16.39 13.67
CA TRP A 288 17.16 -15.65 12.41
C TRP A 288 18.46 -14.86 12.36
N ARG A 289 18.89 -14.25 13.48
CA ARG A 289 20.22 -13.60 13.57
C ARG A 289 21.37 -14.59 13.32
N ARG A 290 21.24 -15.82 13.81
CA ARG A 290 22.21 -16.91 13.56
C ARG A 290 22.20 -17.37 12.09
N TRP A 291 21.02 -17.51 11.48
CA TRP A 291 20.91 -17.88 10.07
C TRP A 291 21.47 -16.78 9.13
N LEU A 292 21.14 -15.52 9.39
CA LEU A 292 21.66 -14.37 8.64
C LEU A 292 23.17 -14.25 8.75
N THR A 293 23.75 -14.38 9.95
CA THR A 293 25.22 -14.32 10.13
C THR A 293 25.95 -15.49 9.47
N ARG A 294 25.32 -16.68 9.36
CA ARG A 294 25.85 -17.81 8.58
C ARG A 294 25.83 -17.53 7.08
N TRP A 295 24.73 -16.99 6.57
CA TRP A 295 24.61 -16.59 5.16
C TRP A 295 25.60 -15.49 4.81
N TRP A 296 25.74 -14.47 5.66
CA TRP A 296 26.69 -13.37 5.48
C TRP A 296 28.15 -13.82 5.54
N ARG A 297 28.49 -14.78 6.41
CA ARG A 297 29.84 -15.37 6.43
C ARG A 297 30.12 -16.24 5.21
N LYS A 298 29.14 -17.03 4.73
CA LYS A 298 29.28 -17.82 3.49
C LYS A 298 29.45 -16.94 2.26
N THR A 299 28.69 -15.84 2.15
CA THR A 299 28.86 -14.89 1.02
C THR A 299 30.21 -14.17 1.11
N LYS A 300 30.68 -13.82 2.31
CA LYS A 300 32.02 -13.23 2.52
C LYS A 300 33.16 -14.20 2.21
N GLN A 301 33.01 -15.49 2.53
CA GLN A 301 33.99 -16.54 2.20
C GLN A 301 34.07 -16.84 0.70
N ILE A 302 32.95 -16.75 -0.03
CA ILE A 302 32.91 -16.89 -1.50
C ILE A 302 33.60 -15.68 -2.19
N MET A 303 33.70 -14.55 -1.51
CA MET A 303 34.32 -13.32 -2.03
C MET A 303 35.83 -13.19 -1.75
N HIS A 304 36.40 -14.03 -0.88
CA HIS A 304 37.85 -14.09 -0.64
C HIS A 304 38.46 -15.32 -1.35
N THR A 305 39.18 -15.09 -2.44
CA THR A 305 40.00 -16.09 -3.14
C THR A 305 41.14 -16.60 -2.25
N PRO A 306 41.52 -17.89 -2.32
CA PRO A 306 42.62 -18.42 -1.52
C PRO A 306 43.95 -17.97 -2.14
N GLY A 307 44.68 -17.10 -1.46
CA GLY A 307 46.08 -16.80 -1.74
C GLY A 307 46.99 -17.73 -0.94
N GLU A 308 48.02 -18.23 -1.61
CA GLU A 308 49.05 -19.18 -1.16
C GLU A 308 49.65 -18.90 0.22
N GLY A 309 50.04 -20.00 0.88
CA GLY A 309 50.47 -20.01 2.27
C GLY A 309 51.90 -19.56 2.53
N SER A 310 52.09 -19.10 3.76
CA SER A 310 53.23 -19.37 4.64
C SER A 310 53.00 -18.58 5.93
N ASP A 311 53.03 -19.28 7.07
CA ASP A 311 52.86 -18.81 8.45
C ASP A 311 51.46 -18.32 8.88
N GLU A 312 50.78 -19.17 9.66
CA GLU A 312 49.51 -18.86 10.33
C GLU A 312 49.69 -17.76 11.38
N GLU A 313 49.65 -16.50 10.95
CA GLU A 313 49.39 -15.41 11.88
C GLU A 313 47.98 -15.60 12.47
N LYS A 314 47.91 -15.82 13.78
CA LYS A 314 46.66 -15.88 14.56
C LYS A 314 45.91 -14.54 14.30
N LYS A 315 44.86 -14.54 13.47
CA LYS A 315 44.09 -13.33 13.06
C LYS A 315 42.91 -12.99 13.98
N GLY A 316 42.83 -13.58 15.17
CA GLY A 316 41.73 -13.30 16.09
C GLY A 316 41.82 -11.91 16.71
N GLU A 317 40.68 -11.40 17.16
CA GLU A 317 40.54 -10.09 17.80
C GLU A 317 41.49 -9.92 19.01
N TYR A 318 41.83 -11.02 19.66
CA TYR A 318 42.68 -11.09 20.85
C TYR A 318 43.97 -11.88 20.61
N ALA A 319 44.47 -11.88 19.37
CA ALA A 319 45.72 -12.56 19.01
C ALA A 319 46.97 -11.97 19.67
N PHE A 320 46.95 -10.67 20.01
CA PHE A 320 48.07 -9.97 20.64
C PHE A 320 48.35 -10.38 22.09
N LEU A 321 47.40 -11.08 22.74
CA LEU A 321 47.54 -11.46 24.14
C LEU A 321 48.55 -12.59 24.32
N PRO A 322 49.45 -12.50 25.32
CA PRO A 322 50.36 -13.58 25.68
C PRO A 322 49.62 -14.91 25.92
N GLU A 323 50.28 -16.04 25.65
CA GLU A 323 49.67 -17.37 25.82
C GLU A 323 49.32 -17.71 27.27
N ARG A 324 49.92 -16.99 28.24
CA ARG A 324 49.63 -17.12 29.67
C ARG A 324 48.28 -16.52 30.09
N THR A 325 47.71 -15.65 29.27
CA THR A 325 46.47 -14.90 29.60
C THR A 325 45.27 -15.52 28.91
N CYS A 326 44.16 -15.73 29.61
CA CYS A 326 42.94 -16.23 28.98
C CYS A 326 42.23 -15.10 28.24
N ALA A 327 42.09 -15.21 26.91
CA ALA A 327 41.43 -14.15 26.13
C ALA A 327 39.92 -14.01 26.45
N ILE A 328 39.26 -15.07 26.94
CA ILE A 328 37.87 -15.00 27.41
C ILE A 328 37.79 -14.23 28.75
N CYS A 329 38.65 -14.55 29.72
CA CYS A 329 38.70 -13.80 30.98
C CYS A 329 39.05 -12.33 30.76
N TYR A 330 39.97 -12.05 29.84
CA TYR A 330 40.34 -10.70 29.46
C TYR A 330 39.16 -9.96 28.81
N GLN A 331 38.46 -10.60 27.87
CA GLN A 331 37.26 -10.03 27.26
C GLN A 331 36.16 -9.75 28.29
N ASP A 332 35.89 -10.70 29.19
CA ASP A 332 34.83 -10.56 30.19
C ASP A 332 35.15 -9.43 31.17
N GLN A 333 36.41 -9.29 31.62
CA GLN A 333 36.83 -8.15 32.43
C GLN A 333 36.73 -6.82 31.68
N ASN A 334 37.18 -6.78 30.41
CA ASN A 334 37.18 -5.57 29.60
C ASN A 334 35.76 -5.17 29.13
N SER A 335 34.82 -6.12 29.08
CA SER A 335 33.41 -5.86 28.78
C SER A 335 32.62 -5.34 29.99
N ALA A 336 33.09 -5.63 31.20
CA ALA A 336 32.49 -5.18 32.46
C ALA A 336 33.06 -3.86 32.97
N ALA A 337 34.26 -3.47 32.53
CA ALA A 337 34.90 -2.21 32.91
C ALA A 337 34.40 -1.02 32.06
N THR A 338 34.13 0.11 32.70
CA THR A 338 33.79 1.36 32.02
C THR A 338 35.01 1.96 31.32
N GLU A 339 34.81 2.74 30.26
CA GLU A 339 35.86 3.31 29.40
C GLU A 339 36.97 4.05 30.18
N SER A 340 36.65 4.60 31.36
CA SER A 340 37.60 5.29 32.25
C SER A 340 38.65 4.37 32.89
N ASP A 341 38.30 3.11 33.19
CA ASP A 341 39.21 2.14 33.83
C ASP A 341 40.22 1.57 32.82
N LEU A 342 39.82 1.53 31.54
CA LEU A 342 40.65 1.04 30.44
C LEU A 342 41.81 2.00 30.11
N LEU A 343 41.58 3.32 30.18
CA LEU A 343 42.65 4.31 30.01
C LEU A 343 43.65 4.31 31.18
N ALA A 344 43.18 4.01 32.40
CA ALA A 344 44.06 3.93 33.57
C ALA A 344 44.98 2.69 33.52
N ALA A 345 44.47 1.55 33.05
CA ALA A 345 45.26 0.32 32.89
C ALA A 345 46.34 0.46 31.79
N ALA A 346 46.02 1.13 30.67
CA ALA A 346 46.95 1.37 29.57
C ALA A 346 48.13 2.30 29.91
N ALA A 347 47.98 3.14 30.94
CA ALA A 347 49.02 4.05 31.42
C ALA A 347 50.06 3.37 32.35
N SER A 348 49.82 2.12 32.76
CA SER A 348 50.76 1.34 33.57
C SER A 348 51.68 0.48 32.70
N THR A 349 52.97 0.58 32.98
CA THR A 349 54.09 0.09 32.17
C THR A 349 54.03 -1.42 31.86
N GLY A 350 53.74 -1.77 30.60
CA GLY A 350 54.39 -2.89 29.89
C GLY A 350 53.98 -4.34 30.20
N THR A 351 53.03 -4.62 31.08
CA THR A 351 52.55 -6.01 31.33
C THR A 351 51.10 -6.19 30.91
N VAL A 352 50.90 -6.70 29.68
CA VAL A 352 49.58 -7.14 29.20
C VAL A 352 49.21 -8.44 29.93
N GLY A 353 48.38 -8.33 30.96
CA GLY A 353 47.84 -9.46 31.74
C GLY A 353 47.91 -9.21 33.25
N SER A 354 46.75 -8.94 33.87
CA SER A 354 46.63 -8.95 35.34
C SER A 354 46.61 -10.40 35.83
N ALA A 355 47.10 -10.65 37.06
CA ALA A 355 47.03 -11.96 37.72
C ALA A 355 45.61 -12.57 37.76
N GLN A 356 44.58 -11.74 37.61
CA GLN A 356 43.18 -12.12 37.54
C GLN A 356 42.72 -12.67 36.17
N THR A 357 43.50 -12.45 35.12
CA THR A 357 43.22 -12.91 33.73
C THR A 357 44.13 -14.05 33.29
N ASP A 358 45.05 -14.50 34.14
CA ASP A 358 45.94 -15.61 33.86
C ASP A 358 45.19 -16.94 33.78
N ILE A 359 45.66 -17.85 32.92
CA ILE A 359 44.99 -19.12 32.68
C ILE A 359 45.04 -20.00 33.94
N THR A 360 43.87 -20.30 34.49
CA THR A 360 43.68 -21.24 35.59
C THR A 360 43.11 -22.55 35.02
N ASN A 361 43.88 -23.64 35.15
CA ASN A 361 43.61 -24.95 34.53
C ASN A 361 43.55 -24.90 32.98
N PRO A 362 44.69 -25.04 32.29
CA PRO A 362 44.81 -24.82 30.85
C PRO A 362 44.17 -25.94 30.02
N TYR A 363 43.31 -25.55 29.07
CA TYR A 363 42.71 -26.43 28.07
C TYR A 363 42.96 -25.87 26.68
N GLU A 364 43.26 -26.75 25.74
CA GLU A 364 43.47 -26.40 24.34
C GLU A 364 42.23 -26.71 23.50
N THR A 365 42.04 -25.87 22.50
CA THR A 365 40.92 -25.90 21.57
C THR A 365 41.22 -26.82 20.38
N ILE A 366 40.21 -27.55 19.90
CA ILE A 366 40.33 -28.41 18.71
C ILE A 366 39.49 -27.78 17.59
N PRO A 367 40.05 -27.46 16.41
CA PRO A 367 41.38 -27.86 15.91
C PRO A 367 42.54 -26.85 16.15
N CYS A 368 42.27 -25.63 16.59
CA CYS A 368 43.25 -24.52 16.52
C CYS A 368 44.36 -24.49 17.58
N GLY A 369 44.35 -25.37 18.59
CA GLY A 369 45.39 -25.48 19.61
C GLY A 369 45.54 -24.28 20.55
N CYS A 370 44.64 -23.30 20.50
CA CYS A 370 44.70 -22.12 21.35
C CYS A 370 44.27 -22.46 22.79
N ILE A 371 44.98 -21.89 23.78
CA ILE A 371 44.83 -22.24 25.19
C ILE A 371 43.94 -21.23 25.94
N TYR A 372 43.04 -21.75 26.77
CA TYR A 372 42.11 -21.00 27.62
C TYR A 372 41.95 -21.68 28.99
N CYS A 373 41.29 -21.01 29.94
CA CYS A 373 40.84 -21.66 31.18
C CYS A 373 39.77 -22.70 30.88
N PHE A 374 39.81 -23.85 31.55
CA PHE A 374 38.80 -24.92 31.44
C PHE A 374 37.37 -24.39 31.53
N VAL A 375 37.05 -23.66 32.60
CA VAL A 375 35.68 -23.18 32.86
C VAL A 375 35.22 -22.22 31.77
N CYS A 376 36.07 -21.28 31.37
CA CYS A 376 35.74 -20.31 30.32
C CYS A 376 35.50 -20.97 28.97
N LEU A 377 36.33 -21.95 28.61
CA LEU A 377 36.21 -22.63 27.33
C LEU A 377 35.01 -23.58 27.30
N ALA A 378 34.82 -24.38 28.35
CA ALA A 378 33.70 -25.31 28.46
C ALA A 378 32.35 -24.58 28.46
N THR A 379 32.21 -23.50 29.24
CA THR A 379 30.97 -22.71 29.28
C THR A 379 30.63 -22.04 27.95
N ARG A 380 31.64 -21.57 27.20
CA ARG A 380 31.43 -20.99 25.86
C ARG A 380 31.02 -22.05 24.84
N ILE A 381 31.58 -23.26 24.90
CA ILE A 381 31.21 -24.37 24.02
C ILE A 381 29.81 -24.90 24.35
N GLU A 382 29.48 -25.08 25.63
CA GLU A 382 28.16 -25.55 26.08
C GLU A 382 27.03 -24.56 25.72
N ARG A 383 27.27 -23.25 25.85
CA ARG A 383 26.29 -22.21 25.51
C ARG A 383 25.90 -22.20 24.02
N GLU A 384 26.72 -22.79 23.17
CA GLU A 384 26.51 -22.81 21.73
C GLU A 384 25.91 -24.13 21.21
N GLU A 385 25.46 -25.04 22.10
CA GLU A 385 24.61 -26.20 21.80
C GLU A 385 25.06 -26.98 20.54
N GLY A 386 26.36 -27.29 20.44
CA GLY A 386 26.94 -28.10 19.36
C GLY A 386 27.22 -27.38 18.03
N GLU A 387 26.90 -26.08 17.90
CA GLU A 387 27.15 -25.31 16.69
C GLU A 387 28.63 -24.82 16.57
N GLY A 388 29.34 -24.74 17.69
CA GLY A 388 30.79 -24.48 17.79
C GLY A 388 31.18 -23.00 17.86
N TRP A 389 32.06 -22.68 18.81
CA TRP A 389 32.49 -21.33 19.20
C TRP A 389 33.66 -20.82 18.37
N THR A 390 33.61 -19.54 17.97
CA THR A 390 34.72 -18.90 17.25
C THR A 390 35.83 -18.50 18.20
N CYS A 391 37.00 -19.11 18.03
CA CYS A 391 38.19 -18.84 18.83
C CYS A 391 38.60 -17.37 18.76
N LEU A 392 38.67 -16.70 19.91
CA LEU A 392 39.06 -15.29 20.02
C LEU A 392 40.53 -15.00 19.66
N ARG A 393 41.38 -16.04 19.62
CA ARG A 393 42.81 -15.91 19.33
C ARG A 393 43.13 -16.06 17.85
N CYS A 394 42.53 -17.03 17.16
CA CYS A 394 42.81 -17.30 15.74
C CYS A 394 41.61 -17.11 14.80
N GLY A 395 40.39 -17.01 15.33
CA GLY A 395 39.15 -16.90 14.55
C GLY A 395 38.59 -18.23 14.02
N GLU A 396 39.21 -19.36 14.35
CA GLU A 396 38.77 -20.70 13.91
C GLU A 396 37.58 -21.23 14.73
N HIS A 397 36.77 -22.12 14.16
CA HIS A 397 35.59 -22.68 14.83
C HIS A 397 35.95 -23.90 15.68
N VAL A 398 35.73 -23.78 16.99
CA VAL A 398 36.06 -24.76 18.02
C VAL A 398 34.79 -25.45 18.46
N LYS A 399 34.76 -26.78 18.34
CA LYS A 399 33.63 -27.60 18.82
C LYS A 399 33.97 -28.41 20.06
N GLU A 400 35.25 -28.72 20.24
CA GLU A 400 35.74 -29.61 21.29
C GLU A 400 36.97 -28.98 21.95
N CYS A 401 37.22 -29.39 23.20
CA CYS A 401 38.41 -29.00 23.94
C CYS A 401 39.03 -30.20 24.65
N LYS A 402 40.34 -30.17 24.83
CA LYS A 402 41.09 -31.19 25.59
C LYS A 402 42.01 -30.55 26.63
N PRO A 403 42.37 -31.26 27.70
CA PRO A 403 43.36 -30.78 28.65
C PRO A 403 44.69 -30.48 27.96
N TRP A 404 45.30 -29.33 28.26
CA TRP A 404 46.59 -28.97 27.67
C TRP A 404 47.72 -29.72 28.40
N ASN A 405 48.51 -30.51 27.66
CA ASN A 405 49.53 -31.39 28.23
C ASN A 405 50.95 -30.77 28.29
N GLY A 406 51.14 -29.51 27.88
CA GLY A 406 52.44 -28.84 27.88
C GLY A 406 53.50 -29.47 26.95
N ASP A 407 54.72 -28.94 26.97
CA ASP A 407 55.88 -29.44 26.20
C ASP A 407 56.57 -30.64 26.88
N VAL A 408 55.80 -31.66 27.26
CA VAL A 408 56.36 -32.96 27.64
C VAL A 408 56.28 -33.86 26.41
N VAL A 409 57.40 -34.05 25.72
CA VAL A 409 57.51 -35.03 24.63
C VAL A 409 57.42 -36.43 25.25
N GLU A 410 56.20 -36.95 25.37
CA GLU A 410 56.01 -38.37 25.68
C GLU A 410 56.33 -39.20 24.42
N PRO A 411 57.19 -40.25 24.51
CA PRO A 411 57.36 -41.18 23.39
C PRO A 411 56.01 -41.85 23.08
N PRO A 412 55.71 -42.20 21.82
CA PRO A 412 54.38 -42.61 21.40
C PRO A 412 53.93 -43.85 22.17
N LYS A 413 53.09 -43.66 23.19
CA LYS A 413 52.44 -44.74 23.91
C LYS A 413 51.22 -45.18 23.13
N LYS A 414 51.17 -46.48 22.84
CA LYS A 414 49.95 -47.17 22.42
C LYS A 414 48.90 -47.02 23.51
N SER A 415 47.89 -46.20 23.22
CA SER A 415 46.54 -46.13 23.82
C SER A 415 46.40 -46.22 25.35
N SER A 416 46.04 -45.09 25.96
CA SER A 416 44.95 -45.04 26.93
C SER A 416 44.27 -43.67 26.80
N ALA A 417 42.98 -43.66 26.50
CA ALA A 417 42.18 -42.50 26.13
C ALA A 417 42.46 -41.25 26.99
N SER A 418 43.00 -40.20 26.37
CA SER A 418 42.86 -38.84 26.90
C SER A 418 41.36 -38.55 27.00
N LYS A 419 40.87 -38.25 28.21
CA LYS A 419 39.48 -37.84 28.45
C LYS A 419 39.17 -36.60 27.60
N THR A 420 38.65 -36.83 26.41
CA THR A 420 38.04 -35.81 25.56
C THR A 420 36.61 -35.70 26.07
N VAL A 421 36.23 -34.52 26.54
CA VAL A 421 34.87 -34.28 27.01
C VAL A 421 34.01 -34.12 25.78
N VAL A 422 33.38 -35.21 25.37
CA VAL A 422 32.34 -35.25 24.34
C VAL A 422 31.01 -35.35 25.07
N PHE A 423 30.17 -34.32 24.98
CA PHE A 423 28.79 -34.43 25.40
C PHE A 423 28.00 -35.08 24.27
N ALA A 424 27.69 -36.36 24.45
CA ALA A 424 26.84 -37.12 23.53
C ALA A 424 25.37 -36.95 23.94
N ASP A 425 24.54 -36.55 23.00
CA ASP A 425 23.09 -36.74 23.05
C ASP A 425 22.68 -37.95 22.20
N ASP A 426 21.56 -38.57 22.61
CA ASP A 426 20.83 -39.72 22.05
C ASP A 426 21.14 -41.13 22.59
N VAL A 427 20.45 -41.48 23.69
CA VAL A 427 20.00 -42.87 23.95
C VAL A 427 18.49 -42.93 23.66
N LYS A 428 18.16 -43.51 22.51
CA LYS A 428 16.82 -44.00 22.18
C LYS A 428 16.63 -45.33 22.89
N GLU A 429 15.70 -45.39 23.84
CA GLU A 429 15.33 -46.62 24.53
C GLU A 429 14.90 -47.70 23.52
N VAL A 430 15.62 -48.81 23.52
CA VAL A 430 15.14 -50.10 23.01
C VAL A 430 14.99 -51.01 24.23
N SER A 431 13.74 -51.24 24.62
CA SER A 431 13.39 -52.32 25.55
C SER A 431 13.54 -53.67 24.86
N GLY A 432 14.24 -54.59 25.53
CA GLY A 432 13.80 -55.98 25.63
C GLY A 432 14.65 -57.05 24.93
N GLY A 433 15.62 -57.59 25.67
CA GLY A 433 15.70 -59.04 25.91
C GLY A 433 16.46 -59.90 24.90
N GLY A 434 17.68 -60.31 25.28
CA GLY A 434 18.39 -61.40 24.62
C GLY A 434 17.95 -62.79 25.11
N ASN A 435 18.12 -63.74 24.19
CA ASN A 435 18.75 -65.05 24.36
C ASN A 435 17.88 -66.33 24.35
N GLU A 436 18.26 -67.20 23.41
CA GLU A 436 18.22 -68.67 23.36
C GLU A 436 16.90 -69.46 23.48
N GLY A 437 16.62 -70.29 22.45
CA GLY A 437 15.94 -71.57 22.65
C GLY A 437 15.05 -72.15 21.55
N SER A 438 15.66 -72.88 20.60
CA SER A 438 15.13 -74.09 19.92
C SER A 438 13.96 -74.06 18.91
N LYS A 439 14.30 -74.67 17.76
CA LYS A 439 13.52 -75.60 16.89
C LYS A 439 12.60 -75.06 15.76
N LEU A 440 13.09 -75.39 14.56
CA LEU A 440 12.42 -76.06 13.42
C LEU A 440 11.60 -75.25 12.39
N CYS A 441 12.10 -75.38 11.15
CA CYS A 441 11.42 -75.64 9.88
C CYS A 441 10.37 -74.66 9.33
N ALA A 442 10.80 -74.02 8.24
CA ALA A 442 10.26 -74.15 6.87
C ALA A 442 8.82 -73.68 6.57
N GLU A 443 8.77 -72.76 5.60
CA GLU A 443 8.02 -72.90 4.34
C GLU A 443 6.75 -72.06 4.09
N LEU A 444 6.85 -71.28 2.99
CA LEU A 444 5.87 -70.89 1.95
C LEU A 444 4.62 -70.02 2.24
N THR A 445 4.44 -69.09 1.28
CA THR A 445 3.19 -68.63 0.61
C THR A 445 2.20 -67.76 1.39
N ARG A 446 1.34 -66.91 0.80
CA ARG A 446 1.16 -66.19 -0.48
C ARG A 446 -0.26 -65.56 -0.40
N GLY A 447 -0.41 -64.30 -0.79
CA GLY A 447 -1.70 -63.65 -1.16
C GLY A 447 -2.65 -63.33 0.02
N GLY A 448 -3.55 -62.35 -0.03
CA GLY A 448 -4.00 -61.42 -1.06
C GLY A 448 -5.42 -60.93 -0.69
N GLY A 449 -5.77 -59.67 -1.02
CA GLY A 449 -7.14 -59.08 -1.03
C GLY A 449 -7.80 -58.89 0.36
N GLY A 450 -8.67 -57.92 0.65
CA GLY A 450 -9.44 -56.91 -0.10
C GLY A 450 -10.70 -56.54 0.72
N ALA A 451 -11.42 -55.47 0.29
CA ALA A 451 -12.74 -54.96 0.75
C ALA A 451 -12.74 -54.07 2.03
N LEU A 452 -13.30 -52.85 2.10
CA LEU A 452 -14.52 -52.14 1.61
C LEU A 452 -15.72 -52.17 2.60
N GLU A 453 -16.51 -51.08 2.51
CA GLU A 453 -17.85 -50.73 3.06
C GLU A 453 -17.85 -49.80 4.31
N GLU A 454 -18.30 -48.53 4.23
CA GLU A 454 -19.68 -47.93 4.10
C GLU A 454 -20.40 -47.91 5.48
N GLU A 455 -20.92 -46.80 6.05
CA GLU A 455 -22.26 -46.21 5.80
C GLU A 455 -22.57 -44.99 6.75
N THR A 456 -23.33 -43.98 6.25
CA THR A 456 -24.47 -43.17 6.84
C THR A 456 -24.45 -42.53 8.26
N THR A 457 -25.28 -41.56 8.69
CA THR A 457 -25.90 -40.26 8.27
C THR A 457 -26.71 -39.70 9.49
N VAL A 458 -26.75 -38.35 9.65
CA VAL A 458 -27.85 -37.47 10.16
C VAL A 458 -28.25 -37.46 11.67
N ASP A 459 -28.21 -36.28 12.33
CA ASP A 459 -29.39 -35.58 12.91
C ASP A 459 -29.07 -34.18 13.50
N ALA A 460 -30.08 -33.29 13.56
CA ALA A 460 -30.04 -31.89 14.02
C ALA A 460 -31.00 -31.63 15.23
N PRO A 461 -31.37 -30.38 15.60
CA PRO A 461 -30.94 -29.57 16.76
C PRO A 461 -32.02 -29.46 17.89
N PRO A 462 -31.91 -28.56 18.92
CA PRO A 462 -32.31 -27.14 18.78
C PRO A 462 -31.52 -26.12 19.63
N GLY A 463 -31.64 -24.83 19.28
CA GLY A 463 -31.10 -23.68 20.01
C GLY A 463 -32.16 -22.86 20.76
N SER A 464 -31.71 -22.06 21.72
CA SER A 464 -32.51 -21.24 22.63
C SER A 464 -31.98 -19.80 22.73
N SER A 465 -32.89 -18.84 22.46
CA SER A 465 -33.19 -17.58 23.15
C SER A 465 -32.11 -16.59 23.64
N ASP A 466 -32.31 -15.33 23.22
CA ASP A 466 -32.21 -14.05 23.95
C ASP A 466 -30.80 -13.61 24.46
N ASP A 467 -30.37 -12.35 24.47
CA ASP A 467 -31.03 -11.05 24.44
C ASP A 467 -30.02 -9.93 24.10
N SER A 468 -30.59 -8.79 23.68
CA SER A 468 -30.13 -7.40 23.58
C SER A 468 -28.97 -6.91 24.51
N ASP A 469 -28.06 -6.04 24.03
CA ASP A 469 -27.96 -4.61 24.45
C ASP A 469 -26.81 -3.82 23.75
N SER A 470 -27.01 -2.50 23.78
CA SER A 470 -26.34 -1.34 23.20
C SER A 470 -24.92 -1.03 23.73
N GLY A 471 -24.16 -0.21 22.99
CA GLY A 471 -22.91 0.39 23.48
C GLY A 471 -22.10 1.15 22.42
N SER A 472 -22.39 2.43 22.25
CA SER A 472 -21.59 3.43 21.54
C SER A 472 -20.45 3.94 22.43
N GLU A 473 -19.22 4.02 21.91
CA GLU A 473 -18.10 4.69 22.59
C GLU A 473 -17.53 5.80 21.69
N ASP A 474 -17.65 7.03 22.20
CA ASP A 474 -17.07 8.27 21.71
C ASP A 474 -15.57 8.33 22.05
N TYR A 475 -14.78 8.94 21.17
CA TYR A 475 -13.37 9.28 21.43
C TYR A 475 -13.25 10.77 21.78
N GLU A 476 -12.85 11.09 23.00
CA GLU A 476 -12.39 12.42 23.41
C GLU A 476 -10.91 12.61 23.01
N ALA A 477 -10.59 13.77 22.43
CA ALA A 477 -9.23 14.19 22.12
C ALA A 477 -8.76 15.20 23.19
N GLU A 478 -7.65 14.90 23.85
CA GLU A 478 -6.94 15.82 24.74
C GLU A 478 -6.04 16.77 23.91
N GLU A 479 -6.22 18.08 24.10
CA GLU A 479 -5.32 19.14 23.63
C GLU A 479 -4.40 19.56 24.78
N ASP A 480 -3.10 19.32 24.62
CA ASP A 480 -2.04 19.89 25.47
C ASP A 480 -1.48 21.16 24.79
N GLU A 481 -1.84 22.34 25.32
CA GLU A 481 -1.23 23.61 24.93
C GLU A 481 -0.23 24.05 26.03
N LEU A 482 1.05 23.84 25.74
CA LEU A 482 2.19 24.26 26.55
C LEU A 482 2.51 25.72 26.24
N GLY A 483 2.34 26.59 27.24
CA GLY A 483 2.74 27.99 27.19
C GLY A 483 4.25 28.16 27.30
N ASP A 484 4.79 29.11 26.54
CA ASP A 484 6.13 29.67 26.71
C ASP A 484 6.03 31.20 26.72
N ASP A 485 5.97 31.75 27.92
CA ASP A 485 6.47 33.07 28.24
C ASP A 485 7.90 32.90 28.75
N LEU A 486 8.91 33.47 28.07
CA LEU A 486 10.07 34.16 28.69
C LEU A 486 11.12 34.58 27.65
N MET A 487 11.36 35.91 27.64
CA MET A 487 12.46 36.72 27.09
C MET A 487 12.40 37.18 25.64
#